data_AF-A0A2V9MLL8-F1
#
_entry.id   AF-A0A2V9MLL8-F1
#
_cell.length_a   1.000
_cell.length_b   1.000
_cell.length_c   1.000
_cell.angle_alpha   90.00
_cell.angle_beta   90.00
_cell.angle_gamma   90.00
#
_symmetry.space_group_name_H-M   'P 1'
#
loop_
_entity.id
_entity.type
_entity.pdbx_description
1 polymer ?
#
loop_
_entity_poly.entity_id
_entity_poly.type
_entity_poly.pdbx_seq_one_letter_code
_entity_poly.pdbx_strand_id
1 'polypeptide(L)'
;MTKGKKKKFNTNRSRSADQDVSEKSTLVRQKWLCLGFLLLINLIAYSNSFITEWHFDDLSNILNNRDVHLRNLSWNSLRSAGTTKIAGTRPIAYLTFAVNYYFSGSDVVPYHIVNFTIHWVNACLVWLLVFILGKRWRPEIAGSFHC
;
A
#
# COMPACT_ATOMS: atom_id res chain seq x y z
N MET A 1 -29.02 47.58 -41.24
CA MET A 1 -28.84 46.16 -40.85
C MET A 1 -27.36 45.85 -40.96
N THR A 2 -26.58 45.35 -40.00
CA THR A 2 -26.79 44.67 -38.72
C THR A 2 -25.49 44.84 -37.91
N LYS A 3 -25.55 45.37 -36.67
CA LYS A 3 -24.38 45.43 -35.77
C LYS A 3 -24.09 44.02 -35.22
N GLY A 4 -22.94 43.45 -35.60
CA GLY A 4 -22.44 42.20 -35.03
C GLY A 4 -21.96 42.38 -33.59
N LYS A 5 -22.62 41.73 -32.62
CA LYS A 5 -22.17 41.65 -31.23
C LYS A 5 -20.93 40.75 -31.15
N LYS A 6 -19.74 41.33 -30.96
CA LYS A 6 -18.54 40.55 -30.58
C LYS A 6 -18.74 39.99 -29.16
N LYS A 7 -18.88 38.67 -29.03
CA LYS A 7 -18.83 37.96 -27.74
C LYS A 7 -17.45 38.22 -27.10
N LYS A 8 -17.39 38.98 -26.01
CA LYS A 8 -16.20 39.05 -25.14
C LYS A 8 -15.99 37.65 -24.53
N PHE A 9 -15.02 36.90 -25.03
CA PHE A 9 -14.58 35.66 -24.40
C PHE A 9 -13.92 36.03 -23.05
N ASN A 10 -14.45 35.48 -21.96
CA ASN A 10 -14.08 35.86 -20.60
C ASN A 10 -12.74 35.22 -20.20
N THR A 11 -11.64 35.93 -20.46
CA THR A 11 -10.24 35.53 -20.19
C THR A 11 -9.94 35.25 -18.72
N ASN A 12 -10.73 35.76 -17.78
CA ASN A 12 -10.58 35.45 -16.36
C ASN A 12 -11.01 34.01 -16.05
N ARG A 13 -11.98 33.47 -16.79
CA ARG A 13 -12.46 32.09 -16.58
C ARG A 13 -11.46 31.06 -17.09
N SER A 14 -10.75 31.36 -18.19
CA SER A 14 -9.68 30.47 -18.68
C SER A 14 -8.46 30.49 -17.75
N ARG A 15 -8.06 31.65 -17.23
CA ARG A 15 -6.95 31.76 -16.27
C ARG A 15 -7.18 31.01 -14.97
N SER A 16 -8.37 31.08 -14.37
CA SER A 16 -8.68 30.30 -13.15
C SER A 16 -8.72 28.79 -13.42
N ALA A 17 -9.19 28.36 -14.58
CA ALA A 17 -9.18 26.94 -14.95
C ALA A 17 -7.75 26.42 -15.16
N ASP A 18 -6.90 27.19 -15.83
CA ASP A 18 -5.49 26.81 -16.04
C ASP A 18 -4.70 26.77 -14.71
N GLN A 19 -4.99 27.69 -13.78
CA GLN A 19 -4.37 27.68 -12.44
C GLN A 19 -4.83 26.48 -11.60
N ASP A 20 -6.13 26.18 -11.55
CA ASP A 20 -6.67 25.01 -10.84
C ASP A 20 -6.12 23.68 -11.40
N VAL A 21 -5.96 23.59 -12.72
CA VAL A 21 -5.35 22.41 -13.37
C VAL A 21 -3.86 22.29 -13.02
N SER A 22 -3.11 23.39 -13.04
CA SER A 22 -1.69 23.41 -12.66
C SER A 22 -1.50 22.98 -11.21
N GLU A 23 -2.29 23.53 -10.29
CA GLU A 23 -2.23 23.22 -8.85
C GLU A 23 -2.63 21.77 -8.54
N LYS A 24 -3.65 21.24 -9.21
CA LYS A 24 -3.99 19.81 -9.10
C LYS A 24 -2.86 18.91 -9.59
N SER A 25 -2.17 19.30 -10.67
CA SER A 25 -1.06 18.54 -11.24
C SER A 25 0.16 18.49 -10.31
N THR A 26 0.49 19.61 -9.63
CA THR A 26 1.59 19.66 -8.68
C THR A 26 1.30 18.82 -7.45
N LEU A 27 0.07 18.88 -6.92
CA LEU A 27 -0.36 18.04 -5.80
C LEU A 27 -0.31 16.54 -6.13
N VAL A 28 -0.72 16.14 -7.33
CA VAL A 28 -0.61 14.74 -7.78
C VAL A 28 0.87 14.33 -7.86
N ARG A 29 1.74 15.17 -8.43
CA ARG A 29 3.18 14.90 -8.50
C ARG A 29 3.80 14.72 -7.12
N GLN A 30 3.49 15.61 -6.17
CA GLN A 30 3.99 15.51 -4.79
C GLN A 30 3.58 14.20 -4.13
N LYS A 31 2.32 13.76 -4.28
CA LYS A 31 1.86 12.48 -3.74
C LYS A 31 2.65 11.30 -4.28
N TRP A 32 2.90 11.26 -5.59
CA TRP A 32 3.72 10.22 -6.20
C TRP A 32 5.17 10.24 -5.72
N LEU A 33 5.75 11.42 -5.51
CA LEU A 33 7.08 11.56 -4.91
C LEU A 33 7.09 11.03 -3.48
N CYS A 34 6.07 11.33 -2.67
CA CYS A 34 5.95 10.76 -1.32
C CYS A 34 5.83 9.23 -1.35
N LEU A 35 5.02 8.66 -2.25
CA LEU A 35 4.89 7.21 -2.40
C LEU A 35 6.20 6.55 -2.83
N GLY A 36 6.90 7.15 -3.80
CA GLY A 36 8.21 6.68 -4.25
C GLY A 36 9.28 6.76 -3.14
N PHE A 37 9.27 7.83 -2.34
CA PHE A 37 10.14 7.97 -1.20
C PHE A 37 9.87 6.93 -0.10
N LEU A 38 8.59 6.69 0.21
CA LEU A 38 8.19 5.63 1.16
C LEU A 38 8.61 4.24 0.66
N LEU A 39 8.47 3.97 -0.64
CA LEU A 39 8.93 2.73 -1.24
C LEU A 39 10.45 2.57 -1.10
N LEU A 40 11.21 3.63 -1.40
CA LEU A 40 12.68 3.62 -1.27
C LEU A 40 13.14 3.36 0.17
N ILE A 41 12.55 4.07 1.15
CA ILE A 41 12.88 3.85 2.56
C ILE A 41 12.54 2.43 2.99
N ASN A 42 11.38 1.90 2.58
CA ASN A 42 11.01 0.51 2.88
C ASN A 42 12.00 -0.47 2.26
N LEU A 43 12.39 -0.27 0.99
CA LEU A 43 13.38 -1.10 0.31
C LEU A 43 14.71 -1.12 1.06
N ILE A 44 15.19 0.04 1.49
CA ILE A 44 16.44 0.13 2.26
C ILE A 44 16.29 -0.60 3.60
N ALA A 45 15.21 -0.35 4.33
CA ALA A 45 14.97 -0.94 5.64
C ALA A 45 14.83 -2.48 5.61
N TYR A 46 14.22 -3.02 4.55
CA TYR A 46 13.98 -4.46 4.38
C TYR A 46 14.93 -5.14 3.39
N SER A 47 15.91 -4.42 2.83
CA SER A 47 16.86 -4.96 1.84
C SER A 47 17.54 -6.26 2.30
N ASN A 48 17.95 -6.29 3.57
CA ASN A 48 18.62 -7.46 4.15
C ASN A 48 17.70 -8.69 4.24
N SER A 49 16.37 -8.52 4.33
CA SER A 49 15.47 -9.67 4.49
C SER A 49 15.40 -10.51 3.22
N PHE A 50 15.70 -9.97 2.04
CA PHE A 50 15.64 -10.72 0.79
C PHE A 50 16.75 -11.77 0.62
N ILE A 51 17.80 -11.68 1.44
CA ILE A 51 18.97 -12.58 1.37
C ILE A 51 18.94 -13.59 2.53
N THR A 52 18.10 -13.37 3.54
CA THR A 52 18.01 -14.26 4.69
C THR A 52 17.17 -15.50 4.42
N GLU A 53 17.64 -16.64 4.93
CA GLU A 53 16.92 -17.90 4.92
C GLU A 53 15.82 -17.93 5.99
N TRP A 54 15.19 -19.10 6.18
CA TRP A 54 14.22 -19.34 7.24
C TRP A 54 14.86 -19.22 8.63
N HIS A 55 14.30 -18.37 9.50
CA HIS A 55 14.84 -18.18 10.85
C HIS A 55 13.73 -18.10 11.91
N PHE A 56 14.09 -18.45 13.15
CA PHE A 56 13.22 -18.32 14.33
C PHE A 56 11.84 -18.96 14.16
N ASP A 57 10.79 -18.13 14.18
CA ASP A 57 9.39 -18.54 14.19
C ASP A 57 8.91 -18.99 12.81
N ASP A 58 9.63 -18.68 11.73
CA ASP A 58 9.36 -19.21 10.39
C ASP A 58 9.30 -20.74 10.39
N LEU A 59 10.21 -21.38 11.12
CA LEU A 59 10.31 -22.83 11.20
C LEU A 59 9.02 -23.43 11.76
N SER A 60 8.53 -22.92 12.89
CA SER A 60 7.33 -23.46 13.55
C SER A 60 6.03 -23.00 12.90
N ASN A 61 5.99 -21.81 12.30
CA ASN A 61 4.78 -21.24 11.72
C ASN A 61 4.52 -21.73 10.28
N ILE A 62 5.60 -22.02 9.54
CA ILE A 62 5.56 -22.36 8.11
C ILE A 62 6.06 -23.78 7.90
N LEU A 63 7.37 -24.02 7.98
CA LEU A 63 7.98 -25.28 7.51
C LEU A 63 7.51 -26.53 8.29
N ASN A 64 7.41 -26.43 9.61
CA ASN A 64 6.98 -27.52 10.48
C ASN A 64 5.45 -27.58 10.65
N ASN A 65 4.73 -26.59 10.11
CA ASN A 65 3.30 -26.47 10.27
C ASN A 65 2.56 -27.01 9.04
N ARG A 66 2.11 -28.25 9.13
CA ARG A 66 1.37 -28.90 8.04
C ARG A 66 0.04 -28.22 7.72
N ASP A 67 -0.49 -27.41 8.62
CA ASP A 67 -1.80 -26.77 8.43
C ASP A 67 -1.76 -25.63 7.40
N VAL A 68 -0.60 -25.01 7.19
CA VAL A 68 -0.42 -23.99 6.13
C VAL A 68 0.03 -24.61 4.80
N HIS A 69 0.30 -25.91 4.75
CA HIS A 69 0.71 -26.59 3.51
C HIS A 69 -0.50 -26.94 2.62
N LEU A 70 -1.16 -25.92 2.08
CA LEU A 70 -2.37 -26.07 1.27
C LEU A 70 -2.09 -26.85 -0.03
N ARG A 71 -2.98 -27.79 -0.34
CA ARG A 71 -3.00 -28.52 -1.62
C ARG A 71 -4.04 -27.99 -2.61
N ASN A 72 -5.00 -27.20 -2.13
CA ASN A 72 -6.03 -26.56 -2.92
C ASN A 72 -6.52 -25.28 -2.22
N LEU A 73 -7.14 -24.39 -2.98
CA LEU A 73 -7.70 -23.13 -2.51
C LEU A 73 -9.21 -23.24 -2.18
N SER A 74 -9.68 -24.42 -1.76
CA SER A 74 -11.08 -24.54 -1.34
C SER A 74 -11.34 -23.73 -0.07
N TRP A 75 -12.57 -23.24 0.08
CA TRP A 75 -12.98 -22.49 1.28
C TRP A 75 -12.70 -23.26 2.57
N ASN A 76 -12.95 -24.58 2.57
CA ASN A 76 -12.70 -25.43 3.73
C ASN A 76 -11.20 -25.49 4.07
N SER A 77 -10.34 -25.60 3.07
CA SER A 77 -8.89 -25.62 3.27
C SER A 77 -8.34 -24.28 3.77
N LEU A 78 -8.79 -23.17 3.18
CA LEU A 78 -8.44 -21.81 3.62
C LEU A 78 -8.92 -21.54 5.06
N ARG A 79 -10.17 -21.90 5.36
CA ARG A 79 -10.73 -21.79 6.71
C ARG A 79 -9.92 -22.62 7.70
N SER A 80 -9.62 -23.87 7.35
CA SER A 80 -8.82 -24.76 8.20
C SER A 80 -7.49 -24.12 8.55
N ALA A 81 -6.73 -23.63 7.56
CA ALA A 81 -5.43 -23.00 7.77
C ALA A 81 -5.49 -21.77 8.70
N GLY A 82 -6.55 -20.95 8.59
CA GLY A 82 -6.74 -19.77 9.42
C GLY A 82 -7.31 -20.02 10.82
N THR A 83 -7.88 -21.21 11.09
CA THR A 83 -8.54 -21.52 12.38
C THR A 83 -7.79 -22.54 13.23
N THR A 84 -6.53 -22.82 12.92
CA THR A 84 -5.76 -23.81 13.69
C THR A 84 -5.39 -23.30 15.08
N LYS A 85 -5.07 -24.22 15.99
CA LYS A 85 -4.63 -23.86 17.34
C LYS A 85 -3.39 -22.97 17.32
N ILE A 86 -2.49 -23.22 16.37
CA ILE A 86 -1.27 -22.43 16.19
C ILE A 86 -1.59 -21.08 15.54
N ALA A 87 -2.53 -21.02 14.60
CA ALA A 87 -3.01 -19.77 14.02
C ALA A 87 -3.54 -18.80 15.09
N GLY A 88 -4.20 -19.32 16.13
CA GLY A 88 -4.50 -18.61 17.37
C GLY A 88 -5.06 -17.20 17.14
N THR A 89 -4.28 -16.17 17.50
CA THR A 89 -4.64 -14.74 17.38
C THR A 89 -4.23 -14.10 16.06
N ARG A 90 -3.62 -14.86 15.14
CA ARG A 90 -3.05 -14.38 13.86
C ARG A 90 -3.66 -15.09 12.63
N PRO A 91 -5.00 -15.23 12.54
CA PRO A 91 -5.64 -15.99 11.46
C PRO A 91 -5.30 -15.45 10.06
N ILE A 92 -5.17 -14.13 9.92
CA ILE A 92 -4.84 -13.49 8.63
C ILE A 92 -3.40 -13.82 8.22
N ALA A 93 -2.45 -13.82 9.16
CA ALA A 93 -1.06 -14.15 8.84
C ALA A 93 -0.94 -15.61 8.38
N TYR A 94 -1.61 -16.53 9.07
CA TYR A 94 -1.63 -17.94 8.69
C TYR A 94 -2.31 -18.17 7.34
N LEU A 95 -3.36 -17.41 7.03
CA LEU A 95 -3.97 -17.45 5.71
C LEU A 95 -2.98 -16.98 4.62
N THR A 96 -2.23 -15.91 4.87
CA THR A 96 -1.18 -15.43 3.96
C THR A 96 -0.09 -16.48 3.77
N PHE A 97 0.40 -17.11 4.85
CA PHE A 97 1.38 -18.20 4.74
C PHE A 97 0.85 -19.39 3.96
N ALA A 98 -0.42 -19.74 4.18
CA ALA A 98 -1.07 -20.86 3.52
C ALA A 98 -1.21 -20.63 2.02
N VAL A 99 -1.59 -19.42 1.61
CA VAL A 99 -1.65 -19.01 0.21
C VAL A 99 -0.26 -18.92 -0.41
N ASN A 100 0.73 -18.37 0.30
CA ASN A 100 2.11 -18.35 -0.17
C ASN A 100 2.63 -19.77 -0.44
N TYR A 101 2.46 -20.68 0.51
CA TYR A 101 2.88 -22.07 0.36
C TYR A 101 2.21 -22.75 -0.83
N TYR A 102 0.94 -22.47 -1.08
CA TYR A 102 0.24 -23.02 -2.24
C TYR A 102 0.91 -22.63 -3.58
N PHE A 103 1.46 -21.42 -3.69
CA PHE A 103 2.08 -20.94 -4.93
C PHE A 103 3.59 -21.20 -5.02
N SER A 104 4.33 -21.08 -3.92
CA SER A 104 5.80 -21.13 -3.93
C SER A 104 6.39 -22.26 -3.08
N GLY A 105 5.57 -23.04 -2.38
CA GLY A 105 6.04 -24.09 -1.48
C GLY A 105 6.97 -23.53 -0.41
N SER A 106 8.14 -24.12 -0.26
CA SER A 106 9.14 -23.76 0.75
C SER A 106 10.23 -22.79 0.26
N ASP A 107 10.10 -22.21 -0.93
CA ASP A 107 10.99 -21.12 -1.38
C ASP A 107 10.75 -19.89 -0.51
N VAL A 108 11.80 -19.34 0.09
CA VAL A 108 11.74 -18.23 1.05
C VAL A 108 11.53 -16.87 0.38
N VAL A 109 12.03 -16.67 -0.84
CA VAL A 109 12.04 -15.36 -1.50
C VAL A 109 10.63 -14.82 -1.75
N PRO A 110 9.66 -15.63 -2.23
CA PRO A 110 8.29 -15.18 -2.39
C PRO A 110 7.63 -14.71 -1.09
N TYR A 111 7.98 -15.31 0.06
CA TYR A 111 7.45 -14.87 1.36
C TYR A 111 8.00 -13.50 1.74
N HIS A 112 9.29 -13.25 1.50
CA HIS A 112 9.89 -11.94 1.72
C HIS A 112 9.28 -10.86 0.84
N ILE A 113 8.98 -11.17 -0.44
CA ILE A 113 8.29 -10.24 -1.35
C ILE A 113 6.89 -9.90 -0.84
N VAL A 114 6.12 -10.90 -0.38
CA VAL A 114 4.77 -10.67 0.16
C VAL A 114 4.80 -9.88 1.46
N ASN A 115 5.71 -10.22 2.38
CA ASN A 115 5.90 -9.49 3.63
C ASN A 115 6.31 -8.03 3.35
N PHE A 116 7.27 -7.81 2.46
CA PHE A 116 7.68 -6.48 2.01
C PHE A 116 6.49 -5.68 1.46
N THR A 117 5.68 -6.31 0.60
CA THR A 117 4.49 -5.67 0.01
C THR A 117 3.50 -5.25 1.09
N ILE A 118 3.25 -6.10 2.09
CA ILE A 118 2.37 -5.79 3.23
C ILE A 118 2.93 -4.61 4.04
N HIS A 119 4.24 -4.59 4.32
CA HIS A 119 4.90 -3.49 5.03
C HIS A 119 4.80 -2.17 4.25
N TRP A 120 5.03 -2.20 2.95
CA TRP A 120 4.91 -1.01 2.10
C TRP A 120 3.48 -0.47 2.04
N VAL A 121 2.48 -1.36 1.89
CA VAL A 121 1.06 -0.99 1.95
C VAL A 121 0.72 -0.36 3.30
N ASN A 122 1.17 -0.96 4.42
CA ASN A 122 0.96 -0.40 5.75
C ASN A 122 1.60 0.98 5.91
N ALA A 123 2.82 1.19 5.41
CA ALA A 123 3.46 2.50 5.41
C ALA A 123 2.63 3.55 4.64
N CYS A 124 2.06 3.17 3.49
CA CYS A 124 1.16 4.03 2.72
C CYS A 124 -0.13 4.33 3.48
N LEU A 125 -0.73 3.35 4.17
CA LEU A 125 -1.94 3.52 4.97
C LEU A 125 -1.70 4.44 6.18
N VAL A 126 -0.55 4.30 6.86
CA VAL A 126 -0.16 5.19 7.96
C VAL A 126 0.06 6.61 7.45
N TRP A 127 0.74 6.79 6.32
CA TRP A 127 0.90 8.11 5.69
C TRP A 127 -0.47 8.74 5.38
N LEU A 128 -1.39 7.97 4.79
CA LEU A 128 -2.74 8.42 4.50
C LEU A 128 -3.51 8.81 5.77
N LEU A 129 -3.40 8.01 6.83
CA LEU A 129 -4.04 8.27 8.12
C LEU A 129 -3.51 9.58 8.72
N VAL A 130 -2.20 9.76 8.76
CA VAL A 130 -1.55 10.99 9.25
C VAL A 130 -1.99 12.20 8.42
N PHE A 131 -2.08 12.06 7.10
CA PHE A 131 -2.54 13.13 6.22
C PHE A 131 -4.00 13.53 6.50
N ILE A 132 -4.89 12.55 6.70
CA ILE A 132 -6.30 12.80 7.03
C ILE A 132 -6.43 13.47 8.40
N LEU A 133 -5.72 12.97 9.41
CA LEU A 133 -5.75 13.52 10.76
C LEU A 133 -5.15 14.93 10.82
N GLY A 134 -4.05 15.17 10.10
CA GLY A 134 -3.41 16.48 9.98
C GLY A 134 -4.35 17.53 9.39
N LYS A 135 -5.09 17.17 8.32
CA LYS A 135 -6.12 18.04 7.74
C LYS A 135 -7.23 18.39 8.73
N ARG A 136 -7.63 17.44 9.58
CA ARG A 136 -8.70 17.62 10.55
C ARG A 136 -8.26 18.46 11.76
N TRP A 137 -7.04 18.26 12.25
CA TRP A 137 -6.56 18.87 13.50
C TRP A 137 -5.92 20.25 13.31
N ARG A 138 -5.24 20.48 12.18
CA ARG A 138 -4.58 21.76 11.86
C ARG A 138 -4.80 22.15 10.40
N PRO A 139 -5.98 22.68 10.04
CA PRO A 139 -6.27 23.10 8.65
C PRO A 139 -5.28 24.17 8.14
N GLU A 140 -4.67 24.92 9.05
CA GLU A 140 -3.70 25.99 8.78
C GLU A 140 -2.37 25.45 8.23
N ILE A 141 -1.98 24.23 8.62
CA ILE A 141 -0.78 23.55 8.10
C ILE A 141 -1.13 22.82 6.78
N ALA A 142 -2.38 22.38 6.63
CA ALA A 142 -2.86 21.75 5.40
C ALA A 142 -2.90 22.72 4.19
N GLY A 143 -3.08 24.02 4.43
CA GLY A 143 -2.96 25.06 3.40
C GLY A 143 -1.53 25.22 2.86
N SER A 144 -0.52 24.92 3.67
CA SER A 144 0.90 25.11 3.35
C SER A 144 1.55 23.94 2.61
N PHE A 145 0.83 22.85 2.35
CA PHE A 145 1.27 21.80 1.43
C PHE A 145 1.04 22.16 -0.04
N HIS A 146 0.53 23.36 -0.33
CA HIS A 146 0.71 24.00 -1.63
C HIS A 146 2.16 24.46 -1.73
N CYS A 147 3.01 23.62 -2.30
CA CYS A 147 4.28 24.01 -2.88
C CYS A 147 4.24 23.74 -4.39
#